data_AF-A0A202DRJ0-F1
#
_entry.id   AF-A0A202DRJ0-F1
#
_cell.length_a   1.000
_cell.length_b   1.000
_cell.length_c   1.000
_cell.angle_alpha   90.00
_cell.angle_beta   90.00
_cell.angle_gamma   90.00
#
_symmetry.space_group_name_H-M   'P 1'
#
loop_
_entity.id
_entity.type
_entity.pdbx_description
1 polymer ?
#
loop_
_entity_poly.entity_id
_entity_poly.type
_entity_poly.pdbx_seq_one_letter_code
_entity_poly.pdbx_strand_id
1 'polypeptide(L)'
;DLSPANLQRFQEVQAGLSSALQRLMVVVERYPDLKANQNFLRLQDELAGTENRIAQERRRFNQSVQTYNQRIRLFPQTIFAGMLGFSQKAYFDALPQAQDAPRVQF
;
A
#
# COMPACT_ATOMS: atom_id res chain seq x y z
N ASP A 1 -4.52 16.88 1.15
CA ASP A 1 -3.06 17.12 1.19
C ASP A 1 -2.33 15.80 1.46
N LEU A 2 -1.15 15.57 0.87
CA LEU A 2 -0.31 14.37 1.06
C LEU A 2 0.52 14.46 2.36
N SER A 3 -0.09 15.02 3.41
CA SER A 3 0.53 15.09 4.72
C SER A 3 0.76 13.67 5.25
N PRO A 4 1.80 13.45 6.08
CA PRO A 4 2.06 12.15 6.68
C PRO A 4 0.83 11.56 7.38
N ALA A 5 0.09 12.39 8.12
CA ALA A 5 -1.13 11.98 8.82
C ALA A 5 -2.24 11.51 7.87
N ASN A 6 -2.42 12.16 6.71
CA ASN A 6 -3.43 11.75 5.74
C ASN A 6 -3.03 10.47 5.01
N LEU A 7 -1.74 10.28 4.71
CA LEU A 7 -1.23 9.04 4.14
C LEU A 7 -1.41 7.87 5.11
N GLN A 8 -1.07 8.08 6.39
CA GLN A 8 -1.23 7.08 7.43
C GLN A 8 -2.70 6.70 7.62
N ARG A 9 -3.60 7.69 7.73
CA ARG A 9 -5.05 7.44 7.82
C ARG A 9 -5.58 6.66 6.62
N PHE A 10 -5.13 6.99 5.42
CA PHE A 10 -5.50 6.24 4.22
C PHE A 10 -5.01 4.79 4.28
N GLN A 11 -3.78 4.55 4.74
CA GLN A 11 -3.24 3.20 4.91
C GLN A 11 -4.03 2.39 5.95
N GLU A 12 -4.40 3.00 7.07
CA GLU A 12 -5.20 2.35 8.12
C GLU A 12 -6.58 1.93 7.61
N VAL A 13 -7.28 2.82 6.91
CA VAL A 13 -8.59 2.51 6.31
C VAL A 13 -8.47 1.37 5.30
N GLN A 14 -7.44 1.40 4.46
CA GLN A 14 -7.23 0.37 3.45
C GLN A 14 -6.85 -0.98 4.08
N ALA A 15 -6.00 -0.98 5.12
CA ALA A 15 -5.67 -2.21 5.86
C ALA A 15 -6.89 -2.80 6.56
N GLY A 16 -7.77 -1.96 7.11
CA GLY A 16 -9.05 -2.38 7.69
C GLY A 16 -9.96 -3.06 6.67
N LEU A 17 -10.03 -2.53 5.45
CA LEU A 17 -10.77 -3.12 4.34
C LEU A 17 -10.18 -4.49 3.96
N SER A 18 -8.87 -4.59 3.71
CA SER A 18 -8.21 -5.87 3.37
C SER A 18 -8.44 -6.93 4.45
N SER A 19 -8.39 -6.52 5.73
CA SER A 19 -8.67 -7.40 6.86
C SER A 19 -10.13 -7.89 6.90
N ALA A 20 -11.09 -7.02 6.57
CA ALA A 20 -12.50 -7.41 6.46
C ALA A 20 -12.73 -8.40 5.30
N LEU A 21 -12.05 -8.19 4.17
CA LEU A 21 -12.10 -9.11 3.03
C LEU A 21 -11.50 -10.47 3.37
N GLN A 22 -10.37 -10.51 4.08
CA GLN A 22 -9.79 -11.76 4.56
C GLN A 22 -10.75 -12.53 5.46
N ARG A 23 -11.42 -11.84 6.40
CA ARG A 23 -12.46 -12.47 7.24
C ARG A 23 -13.63 -13.00 6.41
N LEU A 24 -14.08 -12.25 5.40
CA LEU A 24 -15.13 -12.70 4.49
C LEU A 24 -14.74 -14.01 3.78
N MET A 25 -13.50 -14.13 3.30
CA MET A 25 -13.01 -15.35 2.67
C MET A 25 -13.02 -16.54 3.63
N VAL A 26 -12.59 -16.34 4.89
CA VAL A 26 -12.66 -17.38 5.94
C VAL A 26 -14.10 -17.82 6.22
N VAL A 27 -15.05 -16.89 6.21
CA VAL A 27 -16.47 -17.22 6.38
C VAL A 27 -16.97 -18.05 5.21
N VAL A 28 -16.63 -17.67 3.96
CA VAL A 28 -17.09 -18.39 2.77
C VAL A 28 -16.56 -19.83 2.70
N GLU A 29 -15.37 -20.10 3.23
CA GLU A 29 -14.86 -21.47 3.35
C GLU A 29 -15.78 -22.38 4.19
N ARG A 30 -16.59 -21.81 5.10
CA ARG A 30 -17.59 -22.55 5.89
C ARG A 30 -18.93 -22.73 5.17
N TYR A 31 -19.14 -22.10 4.02
CA TYR A 31 -20.38 -22.14 3.23
C TYR A 31 -20.10 -22.59 1.79
N PRO A 32 -20.07 -23.91 1.52
CA PRO A 32 -19.71 -24.48 0.22
C PRO A 32 -20.57 -23.96 -0.95
N ASP A 33 -21.85 -23.69 -0.71
CA ASP A 33 -22.77 -23.16 -1.71
C ASP A 33 -22.39 -21.75 -2.19
N LEU A 34 -21.87 -20.91 -1.28
CA LEU A 34 -21.34 -19.59 -1.60
C LEU A 34 -20.01 -19.72 -2.34
N LYS A 35 -19.15 -20.67 -1.94
CA LYS A 35 -17.87 -20.94 -2.60
C LYS A 35 -18.02 -21.41 -4.05
N ALA A 36 -19.03 -22.24 -4.33
CA ALA A 36 -19.33 -22.73 -5.66
C ALA A 36 -20.04 -21.70 -6.56
N ASN A 37 -20.47 -20.56 -6.00
CA ASN A 37 -21.14 -19.52 -6.76
C ASN A 37 -20.15 -18.77 -7.66
N GLN A 38 -20.34 -18.86 -8.97
CA GLN A 38 -19.46 -18.19 -9.96
C GLN A 38 -19.35 -16.68 -9.75
N ASN A 39 -20.40 -16.01 -9.28
CA ASN A 39 -20.35 -14.57 -9.00
C ASN A 39 -19.43 -14.26 -7.82
N PHE A 40 -19.37 -15.15 -6.82
CA PHE A 40 -18.49 -15.01 -5.67
C PHE A 40 -17.02 -15.25 -6.05
N LEU A 41 -16.74 -16.29 -6.85
CA LEU A 41 -15.39 -16.56 -7.35
C LEU A 41 -14.85 -15.37 -8.17
N ARG A 42 -15.67 -14.80 -9.05
CA ARG A 42 -15.30 -13.59 -9.79
C ARG A 42 -15.00 -12.41 -8.88
N LEU A 43 -15.83 -12.19 -7.85
CA LEU A 43 -15.58 -11.14 -6.86
C LEU A 43 -14.25 -11.36 -6.13
N GLN A 44 -13.95 -12.59 -5.73
CA GLN A 44 -12.67 -12.93 -5.09
C GLN A 44 -11.48 -12.58 -6.00
N ASP A 45 -11.54 -12.94 -7.29
CA ASP A 45 -10.51 -12.62 -8.27
C ASP A 45 -10.35 -11.10 -8.48
N GLU A 46 -11.46 -10.37 -8.60
CA GLU A 46 -11.46 -8.91 -8.73
C GLU A 46 -10.86 -8.22 -7.50
N LEU A 47 -11.17 -8.71 -6.29
CA LEU A 47 -10.62 -8.19 -5.05
C LEU A 47 -9.11 -8.45 -4.97
N ALA A 48 -8.66 -9.67 -5.30
CA ALA A 48 -7.24 -9.99 -5.34
C ALA A 48 -6.49 -9.15 -6.39
N GLY A 49 -7.08 -8.96 -7.58
CA GLY A 49 -6.57 -8.06 -8.61
C GLY A 49 -6.47 -6.61 -8.13
N THR A 50 -7.48 -6.15 -7.40
CA THR A 50 -7.52 -4.80 -6.82
C THR A 50 -6.42 -4.61 -5.77
N GLU A 51 -6.23 -5.57 -4.85
CA GLU A 51 -5.16 -5.54 -3.84
C GLU A 51 -3.77 -5.52 -4.48
N ASN A 52 -3.54 -6.35 -5.49
CA ASN A 52 -2.29 -6.36 -6.24
C ASN A 52 -2.02 -5.01 -6.92
N ARG A 53 -3.06 -4.37 -7.47
CA ARG A 53 -2.95 -3.05 -8.07
C ARG A 53 -2.64 -1.98 -7.02
N ILE A 54 -3.33 -1.98 -5.88
CA ILE A 54 -3.04 -1.07 -4.75
C ILE A 54 -1.57 -1.21 -4.32
N ALA A 55 -1.09 -2.44 -4.15
CA ALA A 55 0.30 -2.70 -3.76
C ALA A 55 1.30 -2.20 -4.84
N GLN A 56 0.98 -2.35 -6.12
CA GLN A 56 1.79 -1.80 -7.21
C GLN A 56 1.80 -0.27 -7.19
N GLU A 57 0.65 0.38 -7.05
CA GLU A 57 0.56 1.84 -7.04
C GLU A 57 1.25 2.46 -5.81
N ARG A 58 1.18 1.82 -4.64
CA ARG A 58 1.97 2.24 -3.46
C ARG A 58 3.48 2.21 -3.75
N ARG A 59 3.97 1.16 -4.42
CA ARG A 59 5.38 1.06 -4.81
C ARG A 59 5.75 2.15 -5.82
N ARG A 60 4.93 2.37 -6.86
CA ARG A 60 5.15 3.43 -7.86
C ARG A 60 5.18 4.82 -7.23
N PHE A 61 4.24 5.09 -6.32
CA PHE A 61 4.19 6.33 -5.55
C PHE A 61 5.48 6.53 -4.74
N ASN A 62 5.89 5.51 -3.97
CA ASN A 62 7.11 5.58 -3.16
C ASN A 62 8.36 5.80 -4.01
N GLN A 63 8.48 5.17 -5.19
CA GLN A 63 9.58 5.40 -6.12
C GLN A 63 9.61 6.84 -6.65
N SER A 64 8.43 7.40 -6.97
CA SER A 64 8.30 8.80 -7.39
C SER A 64 8.70 9.76 -6.27
N VAL A 65 8.20 9.54 -5.05
CA VAL A 65 8.57 10.31 -3.85
C VAL A 65 10.07 10.18 -3.55
N GLN A 66 10.65 8.99 -3.71
CA GLN A 66 12.08 8.76 -3.55
C GLN A 66 12.90 9.60 -4.53
N THR A 67 12.55 9.54 -5.81
CA THR A 67 13.21 10.33 -6.86
C THR A 67 13.10 11.82 -6.56
N TYR A 68 11.92 12.30 -6.16
CA TYR A 68 11.68 13.68 -5.76
C TYR A 68 12.56 14.09 -4.56
N ASN A 69 12.51 13.32 -3.48
CA ASN A 69 13.26 13.58 -2.26
C ASN A 69 14.77 13.57 -2.49
N GLN A 70 15.27 12.69 -3.37
CA GLN A 70 16.67 12.67 -3.79
C GLN A 70 17.06 13.95 -4.56
N ARG A 71 16.25 14.35 -5.55
CA ARG A 71 16.50 15.57 -6.36
C ARG A 71 16.59 16.82 -5.50
N ILE A 72 15.67 17.02 -4.56
CA ILE A 72 15.71 18.22 -3.69
C ILE A 72 16.87 18.20 -2.68
N ARG A 73 17.53 17.06 -2.48
CA ARG A 73 18.70 16.90 -1.60
C ARG A 73 20.04 16.90 -2.35
N LEU A 74 20.04 16.99 -3.68
CA LEU A 74 21.25 17.04 -4.50
C LEU A 74 21.71 18.49 -4.72
N PHE A 75 23.02 18.73 -4.67
CA PHE A 75 23.58 20.01 -5.11
C PHE A 75 23.53 20.10 -6.65
N PRO A 76 23.17 21.26 -7.24
CA PRO A 76 22.81 22.54 -6.60
C PRO A 76 21.32 22.68 -6.24
N GLN A 77 20.49 21.69 -6.59
CA GLN A 77 19.03 21.72 -6.44
C GLN A 77 18.56 22.00 -5.01
N THR A 78 19.29 21.55 -3.97
CA THR A 78 18.95 21.84 -2.56
C THR A 78 18.88 23.33 -2.22
N ILE A 79 19.71 24.16 -2.87
CA ILE A 79 19.72 25.61 -2.66
C ILE A 79 18.43 26.23 -3.17
N PHE A 80 18.05 25.89 -4.41
CA PHE A 80 16.79 26.34 -5.01
C PHE A 80 15.57 25.73 -4.32
N ALA A 81 15.67 24.48 -3.84
CA ALA A 81 14.60 23.81 -3.11
C ALA A 81 14.22 24.56 -1.83
N GLY A 82 15.22 24.98 -1.04
CA GLY A 82 14.98 25.81 0.14
C GLY A 82 14.36 27.16 -0.19
N MET A 83 14.88 27.87 -1.20
CA MET A 83 14.37 29.19 -1.61
C MET A 83 12.94 29.15 -2.15
N LEU A 84 12.57 28.09 -2.89
CA LEU A 84 11.25 27.95 -3.51
C LEU A 84 10.25 27.17 -2.62
N GLY A 85 10.64 26.78 -1.41
CA GLY A 85 9.77 26.10 -0.45
C GLY A 85 9.49 24.62 -0.76
N PHE A 86 10.33 23.97 -1.56
CA PHE A 86 10.22 22.53 -1.81
C PHE A 86 10.73 21.73 -0.60
N SER A 87 9.83 20.95 0.00
CA SER A 87 10.11 20.11 1.16
C SER A 87 9.88 18.63 0.84
N GLN A 88 10.48 17.76 1.65
CA GLN A 88 10.37 16.31 1.46
C GLN A 88 8.93 15.83 1.54
N LYS A 89 8.60 14.87 0.70
CA LYS A 89 7.31 14.19 0.71
C LYS A 89 7.42 12.89 1.49
N ALA A 90 6.36 12.56 2.23
CA ALA A 90 6.26 11.30 2.96
C ALA A 90 5.99 10.12 2.03
N TYR A 91 6.40 8.93 2.47
CA TYR A 91 6.15 7.66 1.79
C TYR A 91 4.87 7.01 2.32
N PHE A 92 4.35 6.03 1.59
CA PHE A 92 3.52 4.99 2.18
C PHE A 92 4.41 4.02 2.94
N ASP A 93 4.11 3.78 4.21
CA ASP A 93 4.80 2.78 5.02
C ASP A 93 4.61 1.34 4.50
N ALA A 94 5.59 0.48 4.80
CA ALA A 94 5.46 -0.95 4.56
C ALA A 94 4.32 -1.54 5.40
N LEU A 95 3.55 -2.47 4.82
CA LEU A 95 2.52 -3.21 5.56
C LEU A 95 3.18 -3.93 6.76
N PRO A 96 2.54 -3.99 7.95
CA PRO A 96 3.10 -4.64 9.14
C PRO A 96 3.55 -6.10 8.87
N GLN A 97 2.84 -6.82 8.01
CA GLN A 97 3.15 -8.20 7.61
C GLN A 97 4.46 -8.34 6.82
N ALA A 98 5.06 -7.26 6.32
CA ALA A 98 6.35 -7.30 5.66
C ALA A 98 7.54 -7.21 6.64
N GLN A 99 7.29 -6.99 7.94
CA GLN A 99 8.36 -6.88 8.94
C GLN A 99 8.83 -8.24 9.47
N ASP A 100 8.03 -9.30 9.32
CA ASP A 100 8.44 -10.67 9.64
C ASP A 100 9.10 -11.33 8.41
N ALA A 101 10.34 -10.95 8.12
CA ALA A 101 11.16 -11.73 7.21
C ALA A 101 11.37 -13.14 7.83
N PRO A 102 11.10 -14.24 7.11
CA PRO A 102 11.32 -15.58 7.63
C PRO A 102 12.81 -15.74 7.97
N ARG A 103 13.13 -16.03 9.23
CA ARG A 103 14.49 -16.34 9.67
C ARG A 103 14.89 -17.67 9.05
N VAL A 104 15.64 -17.63 7.96
CA VAL A 104 16.28 -18.82 7.39
C VAL A 104 17.35 -19.28 8.40
N GLN A 105 17.04 -20.33 9.14
CA GLN A 105 18.05 -21.11 9.86
C GLN A 105 18.53 -22.20 8.90
N PHE A 106 19.83 -22.22 8.63
CA PHE A 106 20.51 -23.34 7.97
C PHE A 106 20.74 -24.47 8.98
#